data_AF-A0A2S6FER8-F1
#
_entry.id   AF-A0A2S6FER8-F1
#
_cell.length_a   1.000
_cell.length_b   1.000
_cell.length_c   1.000
_cell.angle_alpha   90.00
_cell.angle_beta   90.00
_cell.angle_gamma   90.00
#
_symmetry.space_group_name_H-M   'P 1'
#
loop_
_entity.id
_entity.type
_entity.pdbx_description
1 polymer ?
#
loop_
_entity_poly.entity_id
_entity_poly.type
_entity_poly.pdbx_seq_one_letter_code
_entity_poly.pdbx_strand_id
1 'polypeptide(L)'
;MSLTKPPQSEPSQRVSAGDLYRAAFERLKTNEPQRLPKGTQVSQNNVAKEAGSDPSALKKARFPTLVAEIQKFVEEQLGGRPESAHQVRVLARKKNRSLRERMESVIQQRDHLASLLTEADATILELLDRVAELERTLPRRSVVPLGQWKKDQQ
;
A
#
# COMPACT_ATOMS: atom_id res chain seq x y z
N MET A 1 69.36 -5.76 45.40
CA MET A 1 69.09 -6.16 44.00
C MET A 1 67.58 -6.22 43.83
N SER A 2 67.00 -5.18 43.25
CA SER A 2 65.55 -4.94 43.23
C SER A 2 64.96 -5.51 41.94
N LEU A 3 64.10 -6.54 42.05
CA LEU A 3 63.37 -7.09 40.91
C LEU A 3 62.29 -6.11 40.46
N THR A 4 62.46 -5.50 39.30
CA THR A 4 61.46 -4.70 38.60
C THR A 4 60.53 -5.61 37.80
N LYS A 5 59.25 -5.62 38.20
CA LYS A 5 58.12 -6.28 37.54
C LYS A 5 57.83 -5.61 36.19
N PRO A 6 57.57 -6.35 35.09
CA PRO A 6 57.27 -5.75 33.79
C PRO A 6 55.87 -5.10 33.77
N PRO A 7 55.65 -4.09 32.89
CA PRO A 7 54.42 -3.31 32.85
C PRO A 7 53.24 -4.15 32.33
N GLN A 8 52.11 -3.98 33.01
CA GLN A 8 50.83 -4.61 32.70
C GLN A 8 50.32 -4.09 31.34
N SER A 9 49.93 -5.01 30.45
CA SER A 9 49.26 -4.72 29.19
C SER A 9 47.88 -4.07 29.44
N GLU A 10 47.62 -2.93 28.81
CA GLU A 10 46.34 -2.23 28.88
C GLU A 10 45.16 -3.11 28.42
N PRO A 11 43.96 -2.98 29.02
CA PRO A 11 42.80 -3.74 28.62
C PRO A 11 42.32 -3.26 27.24
N SER A 12 42.53 -4.08 26.20
CA SER A 12 41.95 -3.86 24.88
C SER A 12 40.43 -3.79 25.00
N GLN A 13 39.87 -2.58 25.01
CA GLN A 13 38.43 -2.35 24.90
C GLN A 13 37.96 -3.05 23.62
N ARG A 14 37.18 -4.12 23.78
CA ARG A 14 36.60 -4.85 22.66
C ARG A 14 35.56 -3.93 22.02
N VAL A 15 35.95 -3.23 20.97
CA VAL A 15 35.05 -2.40 20.17
C VAL A 15 33.89 -3.28 19.69
N SER A 16 32.65 -2.86 19.95
CA SER A 16 31.47 -3.62 19.53
C SER A 16 31.34 -3.57 18.02
N ALA A 17 30.81 -4.64 17.42
CA ALA A 17 30.51 -4.67 15.99
C ALA A 17 29.60 -3.50 15.57
N GLY A 18 28.67 -3.07 16.44
CA GLY A 18 27.82 -1.92 16.20
C GLY A 18 28.60 -0.61 16.04
N ASP A 19 29.63 -0.41 16.85
CA ASP A 19 30.46 0.80 16.82
C ASP A 19 31.33 0.83 15.56
N LEU A 20 31.84 -0.33 15.13
CA LEU A 20 32.57 -0.46 13.87
C LEU A 20 31.70 -0.10 12.67
N TYR A 21 30.45 -0.54 12.64
CA TYR A 21 29.52 -0.20 11.56
C TYR A 21 29.13 1.28 11.60
N ARG A 22 28.94 1.87 12.78
CA ARG A 22 28.67 3.32 12.93
C ARG A 22 29.85 4.16 12.45
N ALA A 23 31.07 3.81 12.84
CA ALA A 23 32.27 4.49 12.38
C ALA A 23 32.44 4.37 10.85
N ALA A 24 32.16 3.19 10.28
CA ALA A 24 32.18 2.99 8.82
C ALA A 24 31.12 3.84 8.10
N PHE A 25 29.93 3.98 8.67
CA PHE A 25 28.88 4.84 8.13
C PHE A 25 29.29 6.31 8.10
N GLU A 26 29.87 6.83 9.18
CA GLU A 26 30.35 8.21 9.24
C GLU A 26 31.51 8.47 8.25
N ARG A 27 32.46 7.53 8.11
CA ARG A 27 33.53 7.64 7.10
C ARG A 27 33.00 7.73 5.67
N LEU A 28 31.95 6.96 5.34
CA LEU A 28 31.34 7.02 4.02
C LEU A 28 30.56 8.32 3.80
N LYS A 29 29.96 8.90 4.85
CA LYS A 29 29.32 10.22 4.77
C LYS A 29 30.32 11.34 4.49
N THR A 30 31.47 11.32 5.14
CA THR A 30 32.54 12.33 4.96
C THR A 30 33.42 12.07 3.73
N ASN A 31 33.16 10.98 3.00
CA ASN A 31 33.96 10.56 1.84
C ASN A 31 35.43 10.23 2.18
N GLU A 32 35.67 9.73 3.39
CA GLU A 32 36.97 9.27 3.88
C GLU A 32 36.99 7.74 4.14
N PRO A 33 36.67 6.90 3.14
CA PRO A 33 36.74 5.45 3.33
C PRO A 33 38.18 4.97 3.51
N GLN A 34 38.35 3.95 4.33
CA GLN A 34 39.62 3.30 4.61
C GLN A 34 39.80 2.00 3.83
N ARG A 35 38.70 1.27 3.57
CA ARG A 35 38.73 -0.03 2.87
C ARG A 35 38.15 0.04 1.47
N LEU A 36 37.19 0.93 1.24
CA LEU A 36 36.58 1.17 -0.06
C LEU A 36 37.26 2.35 -0.78
N PRO A 37 37.17 2.45 -2.12
CA PRO A 37 37.69 3.59 -2.84
C PRO A 37 36.93 4.87 -2.46
N LYS A 38 37.63 6.00 -2.46
CA LYS A 38 37.02 7.33 -2.30
C LYS A 38 35.95 7.55 -3.36
N GLY A 39 34.86 8.20 -2.99
CA GLY A 39 33.67 8.42 -3.82
C GLY A 39 32.66 7.26 -3.79
N THR A 40 32.88 6.23 -2.98
CA THR A 40 31.89 5.15 -2.80
C THR A 40 30.62 5.68 -2.15
N GLN A 41 29.47 5.42 -2.78
CA GLN A 41 28.17 5.82 -2.24
C GLN A 41 27.85 5.11 -0.92
N VAL A 42 27.17 5.81 -0.03
CA VAL A 42 26.66 5.24 1.21
C VAL A 42 25.57 4.22 0.87
N SER A 43 25.73 2.98 1.33
CA SER A 43 24.70 1.94 1.27
C SER A 43 24.97 0.92 2.38
N GLN A 44 23.95 0.18 2.81
CA GLN A 44 24.10 -0.85 3.85
C GLN A 44 25.22 -1.85 3.53
N ASN A 45 25.33 -2.26 2.27
CA ASN A 45 26.37 -3.18 1.81
C ASN A 45 27.76 -2.56 1.87
N ASN A 46 27.88 -1.28 1.49
CA ASN A 46 29.15 -0.57 1.51
C ASN A 46 29.59 -0.27 2.94
N VAL A 47 28.67 0.07 3.85
CA VAL A 47 28.96 0.22 5.28
C VAL A 47 29.49 -1.08 5.87
N ALA A 48 28.91 -2.23 5.51
CA ALA A 48 29.40 -3.54 5.96
C ALA A 48 30.83 -3.83 5.46
N LYS A 49 31.09 -3.61 4.15
CA LYS A 49 32.42 -3.79 3.54
C LYS A 49 33.47 -2.83 4.13
N GLU A 50 33.09 -1.59 4.39
CA GLU A 50 33.96 -0.57 4.98
C GLU A 50 34.28 -0.87 6.46
N ALA A 51 33.38 -1.55 7.17
CA ALA A 51 33.65 -2.11 8.49
C ALA A 51 34.48 -3.42 8.44
N GLY A 52 34.82 -3.93 7.25
CA GLY A 52 35.56 -5.17 7.07
C GLY A 52 34.73 -6.44 7.21
N SER A 53 33.41 -6.34 7.12
CA SER A 53 32.48 -7.46 7.23
C SER A 53 31.83 -7.79 5.89
N ASP A 54 31.31 -9.02 5.76
CA ASP A 54 30.53 -9.43 4.60
C ASP A 54 29.26 -8.55 4.45
N PRO A 55 28.80 -8.21 3.23
CA PRO A 55 27.57 -7.44 3.01
C PRO A 55 26.34 -7.99 3.75
N SER A 56 26.30 -9.30 3.98
CA SER A 56 25.20 -9.98 4.67
C SER A 56 25.28 -9.87 6.19
N ALA A 57 26.38 -9.35 6.77
CA ALA A 57 26.59 -9.28 8.21
C ALA A 57 25.79 -8.17 8.89
N LEU A 58 25.56 -7.05 8.18
CA LEU A 58 24.75 -5.93 8.67
C LEU A 58 23.27 -6.22 8.41
N LYS A 59 22.62 -7.00 9.27
CA LYS A 59 21.18 -7.33 9.15
C LYS A 59 20.30 -6.44 10.02
N LYS A 60 19.10 -6.10 9.52
CA LYS A 60 18.08 -5.34 10.25
C LYS A 60 17.67 -5.99 11.58
N ALA A 61 17.69 -7.32 11.66
CA ALA A 61 17.37 -8.06 12.89
C ALA A 61 18.37 -7.79 14.04
N ARG A 62 19.64 -7.52 13.71
CA ARG A 62 20.71 -7.28 14.70
C ARG A 62 20.96 -5.80 14.97
N PHE A 63 20.83 -4.97 13.94
CA PHE A 63 21.11 -3.53 14.01
C PHE A 63 19.95 -2.71 13.42
N PRO A 64 18.74 -2.78 14.00
CA PRO A 64 17.55 -2.16 13.42
C PRO A 64 17.65 -0.63 13.31
N THR A 65 18.23 0.03 14.32
CA THR A 65 18.39 1.48 14.37
C THR A 65 19.39 1.97 13.32
N LEU A 66 20.58 1.38 13.27
CA LEU A 66 21.61 1.74 12.29
C LEU A 66 21.17 1.50 10.85
N VAL A 67 20.50 0.38 10.57
CA VAL A 67 19.97 0.12 9.21
C VAL A 67 18.93 1.16 8.82
N ALA A 68 18.06 1.59 9.75
CA ALA A 68 17.10 2.66 9.49
C ALA A 68 17.78 4.02 9.25
N GLU A 69 18.81 4.36 10.01
CA GLU A 69 19.61 5.57 9.82
C GLU A 69 20.29 5.59 8.43
N ILE A 70 20.90 4.47 8.02
CA ILE A 70 21.51 4.33 6.69
C ILE A 70 20.47 4.49 5.59
N GLN A 71 19.32 3.83 5.73
CA GLN A 71 18.25 3.87 4.74
C GLN A 71 17.70 5.30 4.57
N LYS A 72 17.46 6.01 5.68
CA LYS A 72 17.02 7.41 5.66
C LYS A 72 18.03 8.30 4.97
N PHE A 73 19.33 8.15 5.27
CA PHE A 73 20.38 8.92 4.62
C PHE A 73 20.42 8.65 3.10
N VAL A 74 20.28 7.38 2.69
CA VAL A 74 20.24 7.01 1.27
C VAL A 74 19.02 7.63 0.59
N GLU A 75 17.84 7.62 1.22
CA GLU A 75 16.63 8.25 0.69
C GLU A 75 16.79 9.77 0.55
N GLU A 76 17.39 10.44 1.53
CA GLU A 76 17.68 11.88 1.47
C GLU A 76 18.68 12.20 0.34
N GLN A 77 19.71 11.38 0.14
CA GLN A 77 20.65 11.52 -0.97
C GLN A 77 20.02 11.21 -2.34
N LEU A 78 19.07 10.26 -2.38
CA LEU A 78 18.32 9.89 -3.59
C LEU A 78 17.17 10.85 -3.89
N GLY A 79 16.73 11.67 -2.93
CA GLY A 79 15.72 12.71 -3.13
C GLY A 79 16.08 13.73 -4.22
N GLY A 80 17.34 13.77 -4.65
CA GLY A 80 17.82 14.54 -5.81
C GLY A 80 18.09 13.73 -7.09
N ARG A 81 17.90 12.39 -7.08
CA ARG A 81 18.17 11.54 -8.26
C ARG A 81 16.87 11.23 -9.00
N PRO A 82 16.76 11.53 -10.30
CA PRO A 82 15.61 11.10 -11.07
C PRO A 82 15.51 9.57 -11.06
N GLU A 83 14.30 9.05 -10.86
CA GLU A 83 14.02 7.61 -10.93
C GLU A 83 14.59 7.03 -12.23
N SER A 84 15.16 5.82 -12.14
CA SER A 84 15.67 5.14 -13.34
C SER A 84 14.55 4.99 -14.38
N ALA A 85 14.85 5.25 -15.65
CA ALA A 85 13.88 5.08 -16.75
C ALA A 85 13.25 3.67 -16.80
N HIS A 86 13.91 2.66 -16.24
CA HIS A 86 13.33 1.33 -16.04
C HIS A 86 12.25 1.32 -14.94
N GLN A 87 12.54 1.91 -13.77
CA GLN A 87 11.60 1.98 -12.64
C GLN A 87 10.32 2.75 -13.04
N VAL A 88 10.47 3.91 -13.68
CA VAL A 88 9.34 4.71 -14.18
C VAL A 88 8.46 3.89 -15.12
N ARG A 89 9.05 3.16 -16.07
CA ARG A 89 8.30 2.30 -17.01
C ARG A 89 7.58 1.17 -16.32
N VAL A 90 8.19 0.51 -15.33
CA VAL A 90 7.55 -0.58 -14.57
C VAL A 90 6.37 -0.04 -13.77
N LEU A 91 6.54 1.09 -13.08
CA LEU A 91 5.47 1.75 -12.33
C LEU A 91 4.32 2.18 -13.24
N ALA A 92 4.62 2.80 -14.38
CA ALA A 92 3.62 3.19 -15.37
C ALA A 92 2.83 1.98 -15.90
N ARG A 93 3.51 0.87 -16.21
CA ARG A 93 2.84 -0.38 -16.64
C ARG A 93 1.91 -0.94 -15.58
N LYS A 94 2.34 -0.95 -14.31
CA LYS A 94 1.52 -1.41 -13.18
C LYS A 94 0.27 -0.54 -13.01
N LYS A 95 0.44 0.79 -13.06
CA LYS A 95 -0.68 1.74 -12.99
C LYS A 95 -1.66 1.52 -14.14
N ASN A 96 -1.17 1.45 -15.38
CA ASN A 96 -2.02 1.23 -16.55
C ASN A 96 -2.78 -0.11 -16.49
N ARG A 97 -2.16 -1.17 -15.97
CA ARG A 97 -2.85 -2.45 -15.75
C ARG A 97 -4.00 -2.29 -14.77
N SER A 98 -3.76 -1.67 -13.60
CA SER A 98 -4.81 -1.44 -12.61
C SER A 98 -5.96 -0.55 -13.12
N LEU A 99 -5.66 0.42 -13.99
CA LEU A 99 -6.69 1.26 -14.60
C LEU A 99 -7.55 0.47 -15.58
N ARG A 100 -6.95 -0.41 -16.38
CA ARG A 100 -7.70 -1.29 -17.30
C ARG A 100 -8.61 -2.25 -16.56
N GLU A 101 -8.12 -2.87 -15.48
CA GLU A 101 -8.92 -3.77 -14.63
C GLU A 101 -10.13 -3.03 -14.02
N ARG A 102 -9.93 -1.80 -13.54
CA ARG A 102 -11.03 -0.96 -13.04
C ARG A 102 -12.02 -0.60 -14.13
N MET A 103 -11.54 -0.24 -15.32
CA MET A 103 -12.40 0.11 -16.44
C MET A 103 -13.27 -1.08 -16.87
N GLU A 104 -12.68 -2.27 -16.94
CA GLU A 104 -13.39 -3.51 -17.23
C GLU A 104 -14.48 -3.81 -16.19
N SER A 105 -14.13 -3.67 -14.90
CA SER A 105 -15.11 -3.84 -13.81
C SER A 105 -16.28 -2.86 -13.92
N VAL A 106 -16.03 -1.60 -14.30
CA VAL A 106 -17.07 -0.58 -14.47
C VAL A 106 -17.95 -0.91 -15.67
N ILE A 107 -17.38 -1.40 -16.76
CA ILE A 107 -18.14 -1.84 -17.95
C ILE A 107 -19.09 -2.99 -17.56
N GLN A 108 -18.59 -4.00 -16.86
CA GLN A 108 -19.40 -5.14 -16.41
C GLN A 108 -20.54 -4.70 -15.48
N GLN A 109 -20.26 -3.79 -14.53
CA GLN A 109 -21.29 -3.23 -13.66
C GLN A 109 -22.36 -2.45 -14.43
N ARG A 110 -21.94 -1.63 -15.39
CA ARG A 110 -22.86 -0.89 -16.27
C ARG A 110 -23.76 -1.85 -17.05
N ASP A 111 -23.18 -2.86 -17.68
CA ASP A 111 -23.93 -3.79 -18.52
C ASP A 111 -24.91 -4.63 -17.70
N HIS A 112 -24.52 -5.02 -16.49
CA HIS A 112 -25.43 -5.67 -15.55
C HIS A 112 -26.60 -4.77 -15.14
N LEU A 113 -26.33 -3.51 -14.79
CA LEU A 113 -27.37 -2.54 -14.45
C LEU A 113 -28.30 -2.24 -15.62
N ALA A 114 -27.77 -2.17 -16.85
CA ALA A 114 -28.57 -1.98 -18.04
C ALA A 114 -29.52 -3.17 -18.27
N SER A 115 -29.04 -4.41 -18.07
CA SER A 115 -29.89 -5.60 -18.14
C SER A 115 -31.01 -5.58 -17.09
N LEU A 116 -30.70 -5.24 -15.84
CA LEU A 116 -31.70 -5.13 -14.77
C LEU A 116 -32.73 -4.04 -15.06
N LEU A 117 -32.31 -2.91 -15.63
CA LEU A 117 -33.22 -1.83 -16.01
C LEU A 117 -34.18 -2.30 -17.10
N THR A 118 -33.68 -2.98 -18.14
CA THR A 118 -34.55 -3.50 -19.20
C THR A 118 -35.54 -4.54 -18.70
N GLU A 119 -35.15 -5.36 -17.73
CA GLU A 119 -36.04 -6.32 -17.07
C GLU A 119 -37.11 -5.61 -16.21
N ALA A 120 -36.71 -4.56 -15.47
CA ALA A 120 -37.63 -3.74 -14.71
C ALA A 120 -38.66 -3.04 -15.61
N ASP A 121 -38.23 -2.48 -16.74
CA ASP A 121 -39.14 -1.87 -17.71
C ASP A 121 -40.15 -2.88 -18.27
N ALA A 122 -39.70 -4.10 -18.59
CA ALA A 122 -40.59 -5.17 -19.06
C ALA A 122 -41.62 -5.59 -18.01
N THR A 123 -41.19 -5.77 -16.76
CA THR A 123 -42.10 -6.12 -15.65
C THR A 123 -43.09 -5.00 -15.33
N ILE A 124 -42.68 -3.73 -15.44
CA ILE A 124 -43.59 -2.59 -15.31
C ILE A 124 -44.68 -2.65 -16.37
N LEU A 125 -44.34 -2.90 -17.64
CA LEU A 125 -45.32 -3.02 -18.71
C LEU A 125 -46.30 -4.17 -18.48
N GLU A 126 -45.80 -5.35 -18.07
CA GLU A 126 -46.64 -6.50 -17.74
C GLU A 126 -47.64 -6.19 -16.61
N LEU A 127 -47.16 -5.55 -15.54
CA LEU A 127 -48.00 -5.17 -14.42
C LEU A 127 -49.03 -4.10 -14.81
N LEU A 128 -48.67 -3.14 -15.66
CA LEU A 128 -49.60 -2.13 -16.17
C LEU A 128 -50.71 -2.77 -17.02
N ASP A 129 -50.36 -3.70 -17.91
CA ASP A 129 -51.34 -4.44 -18.70
C ASP A 129 -52.29 -5.24 -17.80
N ARG A 130 -51.75 -5.88 -16.75
CA ARG A 130 -52.56 -6.63 -15.79
C ARG A 130 -53.50 -5.74 -14.99
N VAL A 131 -53.04 -4.57 -14.55
CA VAL A 131 -53.88 -3.58 -13.87
C VAL A 131 -55.01 -3.12 -14.78
N ALA A 132 -54.70 -2.79 -16.05
CA ALA A 132 -55.71 -2.38 -17.02
C ALA A 132 -56.76 -3.47 -17.30
N GLU A 133 -56.35 -4.74 -17.36
CA GLU A 133 -57.27 -5.87 -17.48
C GLU A 133 -58.18 -5.99 -16.25
N LEU A 134 -57.59 -5.94 -15.05
CA LEU A 134 -58.36 -6.01 -13.80
C LEU A 134 -59.36 -4.86 -13.69
N GLU A 135 -58.96 -3.64 -14.01
CA GLU A 135 -59.84 -2.47 -14.05
C GLU A 135 -61.03 -2.63 -14.99
N ARG A 136 -60.85 -3.32 -16.14
CA ARG A 136 -61.96 -3.64 -17.06
C ARG A 136 -62.92 -4.68 -16.50
N THR A 137 -62.40 -5.66 -15.76
CA THR A 137 -63.21 -6.73 -15.15
C THR A 137 -63.92 -6.29 -13.87
N LEU A 138 -63.48 -5.19 -13.24
CA LEU A 138 -64.12 -4.66 -12.05
C LEU A 138 -65.55 -4.18 -12.38
N PRO A 139 -66.58 -4.66 -11.65
CA PRO A 139 -67.92 -4.12 -11.80
C PRO A 139 -67.95 -2.65 -11.38
N ARG A 140 -68.83 -1.85 -12.01
CA ARG A 140 -69.04 -0.44 -11.61
C ARG A 140 -69.32 -0.38 -10.11
N ARG A 141 -68.41 0.27 -9.37
CA ARG A 141 -68.46 0.57 -7.92
C ARG A 141 -69.91 0.68 -7.40
N SER A 142 -70.42 -0.38 -6.78
CA SER A 142 -71.65 -0.32 -5.98
C SER A 142 -71.29 0.04 -4.55
N VAL A 143 -70.67 1.21 -4.35
CA VAL A 143 -70.48 1.72 -2.98
C VAL A 143 -71.78 2.38 -2.58
N VAL A 144 -72.64 1.62 -1.90
CA VAL A 144 -73.83 2.17 -1.25
C VAL A 144 -73.39 2.78 0.08
N PRO A 145 -73.63 4.08 0.35
CA PRO A 145 -73.35 4.66 1.66
C PRO A 145 -74.14 3.92 2.74
N LEU A 146 -73.46 3.46 3.79
CA LEU A 146 -74.01 2.70 4.94
C LEU A 146 -75.10 3.44 5.76
N GLY A 147 -75.57 4.62 5.32
CA GLY A 147 -76.55 5.45 6.02
C GLY A 147 -78.00 5.38 5.52
N GLN A 148 -78.32 4.63 4.47
CA GLN A 148 -79.66 4.67 3.84
C GLN A 148 -80.65 3.59 4.30
N TRP A 149 -80.27 2.70 5.23
CA TRP A 149 -81.07 1.53 5.61
C TRP A 149 -82.14 1.76 6.70
N LYS A 150 -82.48 3.01 7.04
CA LYS A 150 -83.42 3.33 8.14
C LYS A 150 -84.57 4.27 7.77
N LYS A 151 -85.23 4.08 6.61
CA LYS A 151 -86.51 4.76 6.34
C LYS A 151 -87.67 3.92 5.81
N ASP A 152 -87.50 2.62 5.55
CA ASP A 152 -88.57 1.80 4.94
C ASP A 152 -89.11 0.67 5.85
N GLN A 153 -89.02 0.82 7.17
CA GLN A 153 -89.73 -0.06 8.12
C GLN A 153 -90.39 0.80 9.21
N GLN A 154 -91.70 1.01 9.02
CA GLN A 154 -92.72 1.59 9.92
C GLN A 154 -92.78 3.11 10.12
#